data_AF-A0A2N6B0S9-F1
#
_entry.id   AF-A0A2N6B0S9-F1
#
_cell.length_a   1.000
_cell.length_b   1.000
_cell.length_c   1.000
_cell.angle_alpha   90.00
_cell.angle_beta   90.00
_cell.angle_gamma   90.00
#
_symmetry.space_group_name_H-M   'P 1'
#
loop_
_entity.id
_entity.type
_entity.pdbx_description
1 polymer ?
#
loop_
_entity_poly.entity_id
_entity_poly.type
_entity_poly.pdbx_seq_one_letter_code
_entity_poly.pdbx_strand_id
1 'polypeptide(L)'
;MVFGTFVLVSAGMGLLAYQSAMKIGSNGIEVGQKLAPLADAAMEIKLTATHAHLLFEEIMSGDEGESIEEVWKLIGEAQFYANAILEGGENDEGVFHATTSPAIREKITSVQEDVAEFRRAAETRYASLSQKQGVGTGADEQFDSLYESLVERIAGVAGSASLKNDASAQEDAGTARYALANGHLLVAEILGGDEGEDFNAAIGSFEAAGKAVSSLKGKGGDDASLAEVETGIA
;
A
#
# COMPACT_ATOMS: atom_id res chain seq x y z
N MET A 1 34.90 53.08 -57.07
CA MET A 1 34.35 51.70 -57.15
C MET A 1 34.52 50.93 -55.84
N VAL A 2 35.72 50.87 -55.24
CA VAL A 2 36.00 50.10 -54.01
C VAL A 2 35.06 50.42 -52.82
N PHE A 3 34.77 51.69 -52.55
CA PHE A 3 33.90 52.08 -51.43
C PHE A 3 32.46 51.54 -51.57
N GLY A 4 31.87 51.61 -52.77
CA GLY A 4 30.52 51.08 -53.03
C GLY A 4 30.43 49.57 -52.82
N THR A 5 31.49 48.84 -53.19
CA THR A 5 31.59 47.40 -52.94
C THR A 5 31.64 47.09 -51.45
N PHE A 6 32.41 47.84 -50.66
CA PHE A 6 32.48 47.67 -49.21
C PHE A 6 31.14 47.92 -48.51
N VAL A 7 30.40 48.95 -48.93
CA VAL A 7 29.06 49.25 -48.39
C VAL A 7 28.09 48.11 -48.69
N LEU A 8 28.08 47.59 -49.92
CA LEU A 8 27.21 46.48 -50.31
C LEU A 8 27.52 45.19 -49.54
N VAL A 9 28.81 44.86 -49.37
CA VAL A 9 29.22 43.69 -48.57
C VAL A 9 28.81 43.85 -47.12
N SER A 10 29.04 45.02 -46.53
CA SER A 10 28.68 45.30 -45.13
C SER A 10 27.17 45.25 -44.90
N ALA A 11 26.38 45.83 -45.81
CA ALA A 11 24.92 45.76 -45.76
C ALA A 11 24.40 44.32 -45.93
N GLY A 12 25.00 43.56 -46.84
CA GLY A 12 24.68 42.15 -47.04
C GLY A 12 24.98 41.30 -45.80
N MET A 13 26.14 41.49 -45.17
CA MET A 13 26.48 40.83 -43.91
C MET A 13 25.55 41.23 -42.77
N GLY A 14 25.19 42.51 -42.67
CA GLY A 14 24.23 43.00 -41.67
C GLY A 14 22.84 42.36 -41.83
N LEU A 15 22.35 42.23 -43.07
CA LEU A 15 21.08 41.58 -43.35
C LEU A 15 21.11 40.08 -42.99
N LEU A 16 22.19 39.38 -43.36
CA LEU A 16 22.37 37.98 -43.00
C LEU A 16 22.44 37.80 -41.49
N ALA A 17 23.20 38.63 -40.78
CA ALA A 17 23.30 38.58 -39.33
C ALA A 17 21.95 38.82 -38.65
N TYR A 18 21.16 39.78 -39.14
CA TYR A 18 19.81 40.03 -38.66
C TYR A 18 18.87 38.83 -38.87
N GLN A 19 18.88 38.24 -40.06
CA GLN A 19 18.08 37.04 -40.35
C GLN A 19 18.48 35.84 -39.48
N SER A 20 19.77 35.62 -39.30
CA SER A 20 20.29 34.57 -38.41
C SER A 20 19.87 34.80 -36.96
N ALA A 21 19.99 36.04 -36.45
CA ALA A 21 19.57 36.40 -35.10
C ALA A 21 18.07 36.14 -34.88
N MET A 22 17.22 36.53 -35.84
CA MET A 22 15.78 36.27 -35.79
C MET A 22 15.45 34.78 -35.75
N LYS A 23 16.12 33.96 -36.58
CA LYS A 23 15.91 32.50 -36.61
C LYS A 23 16.37 31.81 -35.34
N ILE A 24 17.49 32.25 -34.76
CA ILE A 24 17.97 31.76 -33.47
C ILE A 24 16.96 32.12 -32.37
N GLY A 25 16.43 33.34 -32.38
CA GLY A 25 15.41 33.79 -31.43
C GLY A 25 14.13 32.95 -31.51
N SER A 26 13.60 32.72 -32.71
CA SER A 26 12.38 31.91 -32.89
C SER A 26 12.58 30.46 -32.46
N ASN A 27 13.72 29.86 -32.83
CA ASN A 27 14.05 28.49 -32.43
C ASN A 27 14.26 28.38 -30.91
N GLY A 28 14.85 29.40 -30.29
CA GLY A 28 15.01 29.46 -28.83
C GLY A 28 13.67 29.46 -28.10
N ILE A 29 12.67 30.19 -28.62
CA ILE A 29 11.30 30.18 -28.09
C ILE A 29 10.67 28.79 -28.24
N GLU A 30 10.80 28.17 -29.41
CA GLU A 30 10.26 26.81 -29.64
C GLU A 30 10.88 25.78 -28.69
N VAL A 31 12.20 25.81 -28.53
CA VAL A 31 12.90 24.92 -27.59
C VAL A 31 12.45 25.19 -26.16
N GLY A 32 12.46 26.46 -25.73
CA GLY A 32 12.20 26.82 -24.34
C GLY A 32 10.74 26.66 -23.91
N GLN A 33 9.78 26.93 -24.79
CA GLN A 33 8.35 26.91 -24.44
C GLN A 33 7.63 25.63 -24.86
N LYS A 34 8.16 24.87 -25.83
CA LYS A 34 7.49 23.65 -26.30
C LYS A 34 8.29 22.39 -25.99
N LEU A 35 9.57 22.36 -26.36
CA LEU A 35 10.35 21.13 -26.24
C LEU A 35 10.85 20.88 -24.81
N ALA A 36 11.27 21.92 -24.10
CA ALA A 36 11.77 21.79 -22.74
C ALA A 36 10.69 21.27 -21.77
N PRO A 37 9.44 21.80 -21.74
CA PRO A 37 8.38 21.24 -20.90
C PRO A 37 8.05 19.79 -21.23
N LEU A 38 8.12 19.37 -22.49
CA LEU A 38 7.87 17.98 -22.88
C LEU A 38 9.00 17.04 -22.46
N ALA A 39 10.25 17.50 -22.50
CA ALA A 39 11.39 16.74 -22.00
C ALA A 39 11.32 16.57 -20.48
N ASP A 40 10.87 17.61 -19.79
CA ASP A 40 10.63 17.63 -18.35
C ASP A 40 9.49 16.67 -17.97
N ALA A 41 8.34 16.76 -18.64
CA ALA A 41 7.23 15.80 -18.47
C ALA A 41 7.70 14.34 -18.65
N ALA A 42 8.57 14.07 -19.64
CA ALA A 42 9.10 12.72 -19.85
C ALA A 42 10.05 12.26 -18.72
N MET A 43 10.69 13.19 -18.02
CA MET A 43 11.51 12.92 -16.84
C MET A 43 10.62 12.70 -15.62
N GLU A 44 9.58 13.51 -15.44
CA GLU A 44 8.61 13.36 -14.35
C GLU A 44 7.86 12.03 -14.40
N ILE A 45 7.47 11.54 -15.59
CA ILE A 45 6.90 10.19 -15.74
C ILE A 45 7.84 9.14 -15.14
N LYS A 46 9.14 9.22 -15.44
CA LYS A 46 10.12 8.22 -14.97
C LYS A 46 10.32 8.35 -13.47
N LEU A 47 10.44 9.57 -12.96
CA LEU A 47 10.66 9.83 -11.54
C LEU A 47 9.48 9.32 -10.72
N THR A 48 8.28 9.78 -11.04
CA THR A 48 7.05 9.42 -10.33
C THR A 48 6.72 7.93 -10.43
N ALA A 49 6.86 7.32 -11.61
CA ALA A 49 6.64 5.88 -11.76
C ALA A 49 7.67 5.03 -10.99
N THR A 50 8.94 5.44 -10.98
CA THR A 50 9.98 4.74 -10.21
C THR A 50 9.77 4.91 -8.71
N HIS A 51 9.40 6.11 -8.27
CA HIS A 51 9.12 6.37 -6.87
C HIS A 51 7.90 5.57 -6.39
N ALA A 52 6.82 5.56 -7.18
CA ALA A 52 5.66 4.72 -6.92
C ALA A 52 6.03 3.24 -6.82
N HIS A 53 6.92 2.75 -7.70
CA HIS A 53 7.38 1.37 -7.66
C HIS A 53 8.17 1.04 -6.38
N LEU A 54 9.12 1.88 -5.98
CA LEU A 54 9.90 1.68 -4.77
C LEU A 54 9.03 1.68 -3.52
N LEU A 55 8.19 2.71 -3.39
CA LEU A 55 7.26 2.86 -2.28
C LEU A 55 6.29 1.68 -2.19
N PHE A 56 5.82 1.20 -3.34
CA PHE A 56 4.96 0.02 -3.39
C PHE A 56 5.68 -1.25 -2.90
N GLU A 57 6.95 -1.47 -3.28
CA GLU A 57 7.70 -2.65 -2.81
C GLU A 57 8.04 -2.55 -1.31
N GLU A 58 8.22 -1.35 -0.77
CA GLU A 58 8.39 -1.11 0.68
C GLU A 58 7.11 -1.49 1.45
N ILE A 59 5.94 -1.01 1.01
CA ILE A 59 4.64 -1.38 1.58
C ILE A 59 4.41 -2.89 1.49
N MET A 60 4.65 -3.49 0.32
CA MET A 60 4.49 -4.93 0.13
C MET A 60 5.47 -5.77 0.95
N SER A 61 6.55 -5.18 1.44
CA SER A 61 7.52 -5.81 2.35
C SER A 61 7.18 -5.63 3.83
N GLY A 62 6.07 -4.93 4.14
CA GLY A 62 5.58 -4.73 5.51
C GLY A 62 6.06 -3.46 6.20
N ASP A 63 6.54 -2.45 5.46
CA ASP A 63 6.82 -1.13 6.04
C ASP A 63 5.51 -0.36 6.28
N GLU A 64 5.16 -0.12 7.55
CA GLU A 64 3.97 0.61 7.97
C GLU A 64 4.15 2.14 7.91
N GLY A 65 5.37 2.64 7.66
CA GLY A 65 5.66 4.07 7.57
C GLY A 65 5.18 4.73 6.28
N GLU A 66 4.88 3.93 5.26
CA GLU A 66 4.62 4.38 3.89
C GLU A 66 3.13 4.31 3.52
N SER A 67 2.66 5.24 2.68
CA SER A 67 1.24 5.38 2.33
C SER A 67 0.94 4.87 0.93
N ILE A 68 -0.04 3.96 0.84
CA ILE A 68 -0.54 3.45 -0.44
C ILE A 68 -1.22 4.55 -1.27
N GLU A 69 -1.81 5.56 -0.62
CA GLU A 69 -2.40 6.71 -1.28
C GLU A 69 -1.35 7.54 -2.04
N GLU A 70 -0.14 7.65 -1.50
CA GLU A 70 0.97 8.34 -2.19
C GLU A 70 1.41 7.56 -3.44
N VAL A 71 1.43 6.21 -3.38
CA VAL A 71 1.66 5.38 -4.58
C VAL A 71 0.65 5.71 -5.67
N TRP A 72 -0.65 5.78 -5.33
CA TRP A 72 -1.70 6.09 -6.32
C TRP A 72 -1.60 7.49 -6.88
N LYS A 73 -1.21 8.46 -6.04
CA LYS A 73 -0.98 9.83 -6.46
C LYS A 73 0.18 9.91 -7.46
N LEU A 74 1.33 9.31 -7.16
CA LEU A 74 2.51 9.28 -8.02
C LEU A 74 2.22 8.60 -9.38
N ILE A 75 1.48 7.50 -9.38
CA ILE A 75 1.02 6.85 -10.62
C ILE A 75 0.09 7.78 -11.41
N GLY A 76 -0.80 8.51 -10.73
CA GLY A 76 -1.67 9.51 -11.33
C GLY A 76 -0.89 10.67 -11.97
N GLU A 77 0.17 11.12 -11.33
CA GLU A 77 1.08 12.14 -11.87
C GLU A 77 1.79 11.66 -13.13
N ALA A 78 2.33 10.42 -13.13
CA ALA A 78 2.90 9.81 -14.34
C ALA A 78 1.90 9.77 -15.50
N GLN A 79 0.63 9.42 -15.23
CA GLN A 79 -0.44 9.41 -16.23
C GLN A 79 -0.77 10.82 -16.74
N PHE A 80 -0.77 11.82 -15.86
CA PHE A 80 -0.96 13.22 -16.24
C PHE A 80 0.13 13.66 -17.22
N TYR A 81 1.41 13.46 -16.90
CA TYR A 81 2.50 13.89 -17.78
C TYR A 81 2.52 13.16 -19.12
N ALA A 82 2.17 11.87 -19.14
CA ALA A 82 2.01 11.13 -20.40
C ALA A 82 0.92 11.74 -21.29
N ASN A 83 -0.24 12.06 -20.69
CA ASN A 83 -1.32 12.76 -21.38
C ASN A 83 -0.92 14.17 -21.82
N ALA A 84 -0.18 14.91 -20.98
CA ALA A 84 0.29 16.25 -21.29
C ALA A 84 1.20 16.27 -22.53
N ILE A 85 2.01 15.22 -22.74
CA ILE A 85 2.82 15.11 -23.95
C ILE A 85 1.95 14.84 -25.19
N LEU A 86 0.91 14.01 -25.07
CA LEU A 86 0.04 13.64 -26.20
C LEU A 86 -0.96 14.73 -26.57
N GLU A 87 -1.62 15.33 -25.59
CA GLU A 87 -2.78 16.20 -25.79
C GLU A 87 -2.54 17.63 -25.31
N GLY A 88 -1.40 17.89 -24.65
CA GLY A 88 -1.16 19.14 -23.94
C GLY A 88 -1.80 19.13 -22.55
N GLY A 89 -1.55 20.17 -21.78
CA GLY A 89 -2.07 20.28 -20.41
C GLY A 89 -1.51 21.49 -19.67
N GLU A 90 -1.98 21.69 -18.45
CA GLU A 90 -1.49 22.73 -17.56
C GLU A 90 -1.53 22.22 -16.12
N ASN A 91 -0.47 22.51 -15.37
CA ASN A 91 -0.36 22.28 -13.93
C ASN A 91 0.42 23.45 -13.29
N ASP A 92 0.81 23.29 -12.03
CA ASP A 92 1.56 24.30 -11.28
C ASP A 92 2.97 24.58 -11.85
N GLU A 93 3.52 23.69 -12.68
CA GLU A 93 4.83 23.85 -13.35
C GLU A 93 4.72 24.61 -14.67
N GLY A 94 3.51 24.67 -15.24
CA GLY A 94 3.20 25.49 -16.40
C GLY A 94 2.41 24.76 -17.47
N VAL A 95 2.58 25.21 -18.71
CA VAL A 95 1.79 24.78 -19.86
C VAL A 95 2.59 23.81 -20.73
N PHE A 96 1.98 22.67 -21.03
CA PHE A 96 2.50 21.66 -21.95
C PHE A 96 1.79 21.77 -23.30
N HIS A 97 2.57 21.86 -24.36
CA HIS A 97 2.05 21.85 -25.73
C HIS A 97 2.18 20.44 -26.32
N ALA A 98 1.06 19.88 -26.79
CA ALA A 98 1.02 18.56 -27.41
C ALA A 98 2.12 18.35 -28.46
N THR A 99 2.76 17.18 -28.42
CA THR A 99 3.75 16.80 -29.43
C THR A 99 3.09 16.54 -30.79
N THR A 100 3.71 17.07 -31.83
CA THR A 100 3.31 16.84 -33.23
C THR A 100 4.08 15.70 -33.88
N SER A 101 5.10 15.15 -33.20
CA SER A 101 5.95 14.08 -33.73
C SER A 101 5.24 12.72 -33.63
N PRO A 102 4.89 12.05 -34.75
CA PRO A 102 4.20 10.77 -34.72
C PRO A 102 4.98 9.69 -33.95
N ALA A 103 6.32 9.70 -34.09
CA ALA A 103 7.19 8.75 -33.40
C ALA A 103 7.24 8.95 -31.88
N ILE A 104 7.06 10.19 -31.39
CA ILE A 104 6.96 10.45 -29.94
C ILE A 104 5.58 10.04 -29.44
N ARG A 105 4.52 10.35 -30.20
CA ARG A 105 3.16 9.94 -29.83
C ARG A 105 3.07 8.43 -29.63
N GLU A 106 3.56 7.66 -30.60
CA GLU A 106 3.60 6.19 -30.51
C GLU A 106 4.29 5.70 -29.21
N LYS A 107 5.47 6.23 -28.91
CA LYS A 107 6.22 5.84 -27.71
C LYS A 107 5.49 6.21 -26.41
N ILE A 108 4.90 7.40 -26.34
CA ILE A 108 4.22 7.86 -25.14
C ILE A 108 2.88 7.14 -24.95
N THR A 109 2.19 6.76 -26.04
CA THR A 109 1.03 5.88 -25.95
C THR A 109 1.39 4.53 -25.32
N SER A 110 2.51 3.90 -25.72
CA SER A 110 2.97 2.68 -25.04
C SER A 110 3.29 2.91 -23.56
N VAL A 111 3.97 4.01 -23.23
CA VAL A 111 4.25 4.36 -21.82
C VAL A 111 2.96 4.55 -21.01
N GLN A 112 1.93 5.17 -21.60
CA GLN A 112 0.63 5.35 -20.96
C GLN A 112 -0.06 4.00 -20.69
N GLU A 113 0.02 3.06 -21.63
CA GLU A 113 -0.48 1.70 -21.46
C GLU A 113 0.27 0.96 -20.35
N ASP A 114 1.61 1.05 -20.34
CA ASP A 114 2.48 0.43 -19.33
C ASP A 114 2.17 0.97 -17.92
N VAL A 115 2.00 2.29 -17.75
CA VAL A 115 1.65 2.90 -16.46
C VAL A 115 0.25 2.47 -16.01
N ALA A 116 -0.71 2.35 -16.94
CA ALA A 116 -2.04 1.84 -16.62
C ALA A 116 -2.02 0.35 -16.24
N GLU A 117 -1.15 -0.45 -16.86
CA GLU A 117 -0.93 -1.84 -16.46
C GLU A 117 -0.27 -1.96 -15.10
N PHE A 118 0.77 -1.16 -14.84
CA PHE A 118 1.41 -1.10 -13.54
C PHE A 118 0.41 -0.79 -12.44
N ARG A 119 -0.46 0.22 -12.63
CA ARG A 119 -1.53 0.54 -11.69
C ARG A 119 -2.45 -0.66 -11.40
N ARG A 120 -2.97 -1.30 -12.44
CA ARG A 120 -3.87 -2.46 -12.30
C ARG A 120 -3.19 -3.62 -11.56
N ALA A 121 -1.92 -3.89 -11.88
CA ALA A 121 -1.13 -4.92 -11.24
C ALA A 121 -0.87 -4.60 -9.76
N ALA A 122 -0.54 -3.36 -9.44
CA ALA A 122 -0.33 -2.88 -8.08
C ALA A 122 -1.63 -2.95 -7.25
N GLU A 123 -2.76 -2.46 -7.78
CA GLU A 123 -4.08 -2.55 -7.14
C GLU A 123 -4.46 -4.00 -6.83
N THR A 124 -4.22 -4.91 -7.79
CA THR A 124 -4.48 -6.35 -7.61
C THR A 124 -3.59 -6.96 -6.53
N ARG A 125 -2.28 -6.66 -6.53
CA ARG A 125 -1.33 -7.13 -5.52
C ARG A 125 -1.68 -6.59 -4.13
N TYR A 126 -1.99 -5.31 -4.02
CA TYR A 126 -2.35 -4.68 -2.74
C TYR A 126 -3.66 -5.26 -2.18
N ALA A 127 -4.70 -5.42 -3.00
CA ALA A 127 -5.94 -6.06 -2.57
C ALA A 127 -5.70 -7.50 -2.07
N SER A 128 -4.75 -8.23 -2.67
CA SER A 128 -4.38 -9.56 -2.20
C SER A 128 -3.59 -9.54 -0.87
N LEU A 129 -2.84 -8.46 -0.60
CA LEU A 129 -2.19 -8.25 0.70
C LEU A 129 -3.24 -8.01 1.78
N SER A 130 -4.22 -7.14 1.54
CA SER A 130 -5.33 -6.89 2.47
C SER A 130 -6.21 -8.12 2.71
N GLN A 131 -6.29 -9.05 1.76
CA GLN A 131 -6.99 -10.33 1.93
C GLN A 131 -6.16 -11.38 2.68
N LYS A 132 -4.83 -11.32 2.60
CA LYS A 132 -3.92 -12.18 3.36
C LYS A 132 -3.73 -11.68 4.79
N GLN A 133 -3.69 -10.37 4.99
CA GLN A 133 -3.71 -9.71 6.30
C GLN A 133 -5.13 -9.74 6.88
N GLY A 134 -5.62 -10.94 7.22
CA GLY A 134 -6.80 -11.09 8.08
C GLY A 134 -6.66 -10.38 9.43
N VAL A 135 -5.43 -9.97 9.78
CA VAL A 135 -5.05 -9.15 10.94
C VAL A 135 -5.55 -7.72 10.80
N GLY A 136 -6.33 -7.23 11.76
CA GLY A 136 -6.90 -5.87 11.80
C GLY A 136 -8.22 -5.68 11.06
N THR A 137 -8.90 -6.75 10.65
CA THR A 137 -10.29 -6.68 10.14
C THR A 137 -11.28 -6.66 11.31
N GLY A 138 -12.54 -6.27 11.07
CA GLY A 138 -13.58 -6.34 12.11
C GLY A 138 -13.84 -7.76 12.65
N ALA A 139 -13.45 -8.81 11.91
CA ALA A 139 -13.49 -10.19 12.40
C ALA A 139 -12.32 -10.52 13.34
N ASP A 140 -11.15 -9.93 13.10
CA ASP A 140 -9.96 -10.05 13.95
C ASP A 140 -10.15 -9.27 15.25
N GLU A 141 -10.63 -8.02 15.18
CA GLU A 141 -11.02 -7.23 16.35
C GLU A 141 -12.09 -7.95 17.20
N GLN A 142 -13.05 -8.62 16.54
CA GLN A 142 -14.06 -9.42 17.22
C GLN A 142 -13.44 -10.67 17.86
N PHE A 143 -12.50 -11.33 17.18
CA PHE A 143 -11.80 -12.50 17.70
C PHE A 143 -10.94 -12.17 18.91
N ASP A 144 -10.17 -11.08 18.87
CA ASP A 144 -9.37 -10.55 19.97
C ASP A 144 -10.26 -10.20 21.17
N SER A 145 -11.35 -9.47 20.93
CA SER A 145 -12.29 -9.10 21.99
C SER A 145 -12.96 -10.31 22.65
N LEU A 146 -13.26 -11.35 21.87
CA LEU A 146 -13.77 -12.62 22.39
C LEU A 146 -12.72 -13.34 23.24
N TYR A 147 -11.47 -13.37 22.78
CA TYR A 147 -10.35 -13.94 23.54
C TYR A 147 -10.16 -13.24 24.89
N GLU A 148 -10.09 -11.90 24.91
CA GLU A 148 -9.95 -11.12 26.14
C GLU A 148 -11.10 -11.40 27.11
N SER A 149 -12.34 -11.39 26.59
CA SER A 149 -13.54 -11.70 27.36
C SER A 149 -13.50 -13.09 27.97
N LEU A 150 -13.05 -14.11 27.23
CA LEU A 150 -12.94 -15.48 27.72
C LEU A 150 -11.89 -15.61 28.82
N VAL A 151 -10.72 -15.01 28.65
CA VAL A 151 -9.65 -15.01 29.66
C VAL A 151 -10.12 -14.36 30.96
N GLU A 152 -10.81 -13.21 30.86
CA GLU A 152 -11.36 -12.50 32.02
C GLU A 152 -12.43 -13.33 32.73
N ARG A 153 -13.36 -13.94 31.98
CA ARG A 153 -14.41 -14.80 32.54
C ARG A 153 -13.84 -16.02 33.27
N ILE A 154 -12.86 -16.70 32.68
CA ILE A 154 -12.19 -17.84 33.32
C ILE A 154 -11.49 -17.39 34.61
N ALA A 155 -10.81 -16.25 34.59
CA ALA A 155 -10.18 -15.68 35.78
C ALA A 155 -11.24 -15.32 36.86
N GLY A 156 -12.39 -14.78 36.46
CA GLY A 156 -13.51 -14.47 37.34
C GLY A 156 -14.10 -15.72 38.02
N VAL A 157 -14.33 -16.78 37.25
CA VAL A 157 -14.80 -18.08 37.78
C VAL A 157 -13.78 -18.65 38.77
N ALA A 158 -12.50 -18.68 38.41
CA ALA A 158 -11.43 -19.17 39.29
C ALA A 158 -11.27 -18.31 40.55
N GLY A 159 -11.53 -17.00 40.47
CA GLY A 159 -11.47 -16.05 41.59
C GLY A 159 -12.70 -16.08 42.51
N SER A 160 -13.74 -16.83 42.15
CA SER A 160 -14.97 -16.93 42.94
C SER A 160 -14.72 -17.51 44.35
N ALA A 161 -15.60 -17.18 45.30
CA ALA A 161 -15.43 -17.60 46.68
C ALA A 161 -15.36 -19.13 46.87
N SER A 162 -16.01 -19.89 45.97
CA SER A 162 -16.00 -21.35 45.97
C SER A 162 -14.70 -21.95 45.43
N LEU A 163 -14.03 -21.30 44.49
CA LEU A 163 -12.90 -21.88 43.74
C LEU A 163 -11.53 -21.24 44.04
N LYS A 164 -11.48 -20.04 44.62
CA LYS A 164 -10.22 -19.29 44.80
C LYS A 164 -9.13 -19.99 45.62
N ASN A 165 -9.52 -20.92 46.48
CA ASN A 165 -8.61 -21.68 47.35
C ASN A 165 -8.47 -23.15 46.93
N ASP A 166 -9.12 -23.56 45.84
CA ASP A 166 -9.01 -24.92 45.31
C ASP A 166 -7.84 -24.98 44.31
N ALA A 167 -6.75 -25.63 44.72
CA ALA A 167 -5.56 -25.75 43.90
C ALA A 167 -5.83 -26.42 42.54
N SER A 168 -6.71 -27.42 42.50
CA SER A 168 -7.06 -28.13 41.27
C SER A 168 -7.97 -27.28 40.38
N ALA A 169 -8.80 -26.39 40.94
CA ALA A 169 -9.54 -25.41 40.14
C ALA A 169 -8.62 -24.33 39.56
N GLN A 170 -7.61 -23.88 40.31
CA GLN A 170 -6.62 -22.92 39.79
C GLN A 170 -5.76 -23.52 38.67
N GLU A 171 -5.41 -24.80 38.78
CA GLU A 171 -4.69 -25.54 37.73
C GLU A 171 -5.52 -25.66 36.45
N ASP A 172 -6.80 -26.04 36.55
CA ASP A 172 -7.71 -26.11 35.39
C ASP A 172 -7.90 -24.73 34.75
N ALA A 173 -8.10 -23.68 35.54
CA ALA A 173 -8.23 -22.31 35.02
C ALA A 173 -6.93 -21.79 34.39
N GLY A 174 -5.77 -22.19 34.91
CA GLY A 174 -4.47 -21.93 34.28
C GLY A 174 -4.34 -22.65 32.95
N THR A 175 -4.69 -23.94 32.91
CA THR A 175 -4.67 -24.78 31.71
C THR A 175 -5.59 -24.22 30.62
N ALA A 176 -6.80 -23.81 30.99
CA ALA A 176 -7.75 -23.21 30.06
C ALA A 176 -7.20 -21.92 29.43
N ARG A 177 -6.67 -21.01 30.25
CA ARG A 177 -6.09 -19.73 29.76
C ARG A 177 -4.85 -19.95 28.90
N TYR A 178 -3.98 -20.90 29.28
CA TYR A 178 -2.83 -21.27 28.47
C TYR A 178 -3.26 -21.81 27.09
N ALA A 179 -4.22 -22.73 27.08
CA ALA A 179 -4.70 -23.33 25.85
C ALA A 179 -5.41 -22.32 24.94
N LEU A 180 -6.17 -21.37 25.50
CA LEU A 180 -6.72 -20.23 24.76
C LEU A 180 -5.62 -19.36 24.14
N ALA A 181 -4.59 -18.99 24.91
CA ALA A 181 -3.50 -18.16 24.42
C ALA A 181 -2.72 -18.87 23.30
N ASN A 182 -2.49 -20.17 23.44
CA ASN A 182 -1.84 -20.99 22.41
C ASN A 182 -2.67 -21.06 21.14
N GLY A 183 -3.97 -21.35 21.24
CA GLY A 183 -4.86 -21.38 20.08
C GLY A 183 -4.95 -20.02 19.38
N HIS A 184 -5.02 -18.93 20.15
CA HIS A 184 -5.05 -17.57 19.63
C HIS A 184 -3.76 -17.22 18.86
N LEU A 185 -2.60 -17.53 19.43
CA LEU A 185 -1.30 -17.31 18.79
C LEU A 185 -1.15 -18.12 17.49
N LEU A 186 -1.57 -19.39 17.49
CA LEU A 186 -1.56 -20.22 16.28
C LEU A 186 -2.45 -19.65 15.16
N VAL A 187 -3.64 -19.15 15.49
CA VAL A 187 -4.49 -18.48 14.50
C VAL A 187 -3.80 -17.24 13.94
N ALA A 188 -3.19 -16.42 14.80
CA ALA A 188 -2.46 -15.22 14.37
C ALA A 188 -1.26 -15.56 13.47
N GLU A 189 -0.49 -16.61 13.78
CA GLU A 189 0.65 -17.07 12.97
C GLU A 189 0.21 -17.61 11.60
N ILE A 190 -0.86 -18.41 11.57
CA ILE A 190 -1.42 -18.95 10.32
C ILE A 190 -1.94 -17.81 9.43
N LEU A 191 -2.67 -16.85 10.01
CA LEU A 191 -3.15 -15.68 9.27
C LEU A 191 -2.02 -14.72 8.88
N GLY A 192 -0.93 -14.69 9.66
CA GLY A 192 0.31 -13.97 9.36
C GLY A 192 1.15 -14.61 8.25
N GLY A 193 0.76 -15.80 7.76
CA GLY A 193 1.39 -16.47 6.62
C GLY A 193 2.52 -17.44 6.99
N ASP A 194 2.59 -17.93 8.23
CA ASP A 194 3.50 -19.01 8.58
C ASP A 194 3.01 -20.35 8.00
N GLU A 195 3.75 -20.91 7.05
CA GLU A 195 3.43 -22.18 6.38
C GLU A 195 3.66 -23.42 7.28
N GLY A 196 4.25 -23.24 8.47
CA GLY A 196 4.55 -24.31 9.42
C GLY A 196 3.40 -24.75 10.32
N GLU A 197 2.35 -23.94 10.47
CA GLU A 197 1.26 -24.14 11.42
C GLU A 197 -0.08 -24.47 10.72
N ASP A 198 -0.92 -25.27 11.38
CA ASP A 198 -2.20 -25.75 10.82
C ASP A 198 -3.37 -25.40 11.75
N PHE A 199 -4.51 -25.02 11.17
CA PHE A 199 -5.75 -24.73 11.89
C PHE A 199 -6.20 -25.89 12.78
N ASN A 200 -5.85 -27.14 12.44
CA ASN A 200 -6.12 -28.28 13.33
C ASN A 200 -5.41 -28.18 14.69
N ALA A 201 -4.21 -27.58 14.74
CA ALA A 201 -3.48 -27.37 16.00
C ALA A 201 -4.13 -26.26 16.85
N ALA A 202 -4.61 -25.20 16.19
CA ALA A 202 -5.38 -24.15 16.86
C ALA A 202 -6.70 -24.69 17.43
N ILE A 203 -7.46 -25.45 16.63
CA ILE A 203 -8.71 -26.11 17.06
C ILE A 203 -8.44 -27.04 18.25
N GLY A 204 -7.38 -27.86 18.19
CA GLY A 204 -6.99 -28.73 19.29
C GLY A 204 -6.70 -27.97 20.59
N SER A 205 -6.14 -26.77 20.49
CA SER A 205 -5.89 -25.88 21.64
C SER A 205 -7.21 -25.33 22.22
N PHE A 206 -8.17 -24.91 21.39
CA PHE A 206 -9.47 -24.47 21.87
C PHE A 206 -10.29 -25.61 22.48
N GLU A 207 -10.24 -26.83 21.93
CA GLU A 207 -10.85 -27.99 22.56
C GLU A 207 -10.24 -28.32 23.94
N ALA A 208 -8.92 -28.16 24.08
CA ALA A 208 -8.25 -28.35 25.36
C ALA A 208 -8.69 -27.29 26.38
N ALA A 209 -8.87 -26.05 25.95
CA ALA A 209 -9.43 -24.99 26.78
C ALA A 209 -10.86 -25.34 27.24
N GLY A 210 -11.73 -25.78 26.33
CA GLY A 210 -13.10 -26.20 26.64
C GLY A 210 -13.15 -27.34 27.66
N LYS A 211 -12.32 -28.37 27.50
CA LYS A 211 -12.20 -29.50 28.45
C LYS A 211 -11.78 -29.05 29.86
N ALA A 212 -10.85 -28.10 29.94
CA ALA A 212 -10.41 -27.54 31.21
C ALA A 212 -11.52 -26.69 31.88
N VAL A 213 -12.27 -25.91 31.10
CA VAL A 213 -13.43 -25.15 31.59
C VAL A 213 -14.54 -26.06 32.10
N SER A 214 -14.89 -27.13 31.37
CA SER A 214 -15.91 -28.08 31.83
C SER A 214 -15.51 -28.79 33.14
N SER A 215 -14.21 -28.94 33.39
CA SER A 215 -13.70 -29.50 34.64
C SER A 215 -13.92 -28.56 35.84
N LEU A 216 -13.94 -27.24 35.63
CA LEU A 216 -14.32 -26.24 36.65
C LEU A 216 -15.79 -26.36 37.06
N LYS A 217 -16.68 -26.74 36.13
CA LYS A 217 -18.11 -26.99 36.41
C LYS A 217 -18.30 -28.10 37.44
N GLY A 218 -17.55 -29.19 37.29
CA GLY A 218 -17.55 -30.30 38.23
C GLY A 218 -17.06 -29.94 39.64
N LYS A 219 -16.43 -28.77 39.81
CA LYS A 219 -15.79 -28.31 41.06
C LYS A 219 -16.59 -27.22 41.80
N GLY A 220 -17.79 -26.87 41.32
CA GLY A 220 -18.64 -25.86 41.94
C GLY A 220 -18.41 -24.44 41.42
N GLY A 221 -17.97 -24.31 40.17
CA GLY A 221 -18.07 -23.06 39.43
C GLY A 221 -19.53 -22.72 39.13
N ASP A 222 -19.81 -21.43 38.99
CA ASP A 222 -21.15 -20.94 38.69
C ASP A 222 -21.59 -21.39 37.28
N ASP A 223 -22.70 -22.14 37.21
CA ASP A 223 -23.19 -22.76 35.97
C ASP A 223 -23.51 -21.72 34.88
N ALA A 224 -23.98 -20.53 35.25
CA ALA A 224 -24.28 -19.47 34.30
C ALA A 224 -23.00 -18.87 33.70
N SER A 225 -22.03 -18.53 34.56
CA SER A 225 -20.72 -18.01 34.13
C SER A 225 -19.95 -19.02 33.26
N LEU A 226 -20.04 -20.31 33.59
CA LEU A 226 -19.38 -21.38 32.83
C LEU A 226 -20.06 -21.68 31.50
N ALA A 227 -21.40 -21.61 31.43
CA ALA A 227 -22.12 -21.78 30.17
C ALA A 227 -21.78 -20.67 29.16
N GLU A 228 -21.56 -19.43 29.63
CA GLU A 228 -21.12 -18.32 28.78
C GLU A 228 -19.69 -18.53 28.26
N VAL A 229 -18.80 -19.14 29.05
CA VAL A 229 -17.44 -19.49 28.61
C VAL A 229 -17.45 -20.66 27.62
N GLU A 230 -18.22 -21.72 27.90
CA GLU A 230 -18.34 -22.88 26.99
C GLU A 230 -18.93 -22.46 25.63
N THR A 231 -19.92 -21.55 25.62
CA THR A 231 -20.52 -21.03 24.38
C THR A 231 -19.54 -20.18 23.58
N GLY A 232 -18.61 -19.48 24.22
CA GLY A 232 -17.61 -18.67 23.52
C GLY A 232 -16.42 -19.47 22.97
N ILE A 233 -16.21 -20.71 23.44
CA ILE A 233 -15.13 -21.60 22.98
C ILE A 233 -15.59 -22.52 21.82
N ALA A 234 -16.89 -22.81 21.73
CA ALA A 234 -17.50 -23.70 20.73
C ALA A 234 -17.73 -23.00 19.38
#